data_AF-A0AAW0K5H3-F1
#
_entry.id   AF-A0AAW0K5H3-F1
#
_cell.length_a   1.000
_cell.length_b   1.000
_cell.length_c   1.000
_cell.angle_alpha   90.00
_cell.angle_beta   90.00
_cell.angle_gamma   90.00
#
_symmetry.space_group_name_H-M   'P 1'
#
loop_
_entity.id
_entity.type
_entity.pdbx_description
1 polymer ?
#
loop_
_entity_poly.entity_id
_entity_poly.type
_entity_poly.pdbx_seq_one_letter_code
_entity_poly.pdbx_strand_id
1 'polypeptide(L)'
;MSTNFESAYHSSQLAYPLLKASGAGSIVFVSSVAGDNIRINSVAPWYIKTPLVDTTYLCNEKFLEAVISQTPLGRIGQPKEVSSLVAFLCLPVFSYITGQTICVDGGFAVNDFSFP
;
A
#
# COMPACT_ATOMS: atom_id res chain seq x y z
N MET A 1 16.95 -6.46 -24.01
CA MET A 1 16.78 -6.95 -22.62
C MET A 1 15.31 -7.31 -22.48
N SER A 2 14.96 -8.60 -22.35
CA SER A 2 13.56 -9.04 -22.33
C SER A 2 12.98 -8.87 -20.93
N THR A 3 11.86 -8.17 -20.81
CA THR A 3 11.11 -8.02 -19.56
C THR A 3 10.59 -9.39 -19.09
N ASN A 4 10.92 -9.81 -17.86
CA ASN A 4 10.53 -11.11 -17.32
C ASN A 4 9.13 -11.08 -16.70
N PHE A 5 8.10 -11.09 -17.54
CA PHE A 5 6.70 -11.20 -17.09
C PHE A 5 6.35 -12.60 -16.54
N GLU A 6 7.07 -13.64 -16.96
CA GLU A 6 6.83 -15.03 -16.53
C GLU A 6 7.02 -15.22 -15.02
N SER A 7 8.04 -14.60 -14.44
CA SER A 7 8.26 -14.65 -12.98
C SER A 7 7.09 -14.08 -12.18
N ALA A 8 6.52 -12.96 -12.62
CA ALA A 8 5.36 -12.34 -11.98
C ALA A 8 4.12 -13.22 -12.14
N TYR A 9 3.91 -13.80 -13.32
CA TYR A 9 2.81 -14.72 -13.60
C TYR A 9 2.85 -15.97 -12.72
N HIS A 10 4.01 -16.65 -12.64
CA HIS A 10 4.16 -17.84 -11.81
C HIS A 10 4.05 -17.53 -10.31
N SER A 11 4.64 -16.41 -9.85
CA SER A 11 4.47 -15.98 -8.46
C SER A 11 3.00 -15.70 -8.13
N SER A 12 2.23 -15.13 -9.06
CA SER A 12 0.79 -14.91 -8.91
C SER A 12 0.04 -16.22 -8.74
N GLN A 13 0.33 -17.21 -9.59
CA GLN A 13 -0.30 -18.53 -9.53
C GLN A 13 -0.05 -19.24 -8.20
N LEU A 14 1.16 -19.12 -7.65
CA LEU A 14 1.53 -19.74 -6.38
C LEU A 14 0.91 -19.01 -5.17
N ALA A 15 0.84 -17.67 -5.21
CA ALA A 15 0.32 -16.88 -4.09
C ALA A 15 -1.22 -16.88 -4.02
N TYR A 16 -1.91 -17.00 -5.15
CA TYR A 16 -3.37 -16.87 -5.24
C TYR A 16 -4.17 -17.82 -4.31
N PRO A 17 -3.86 -19.14 -4.23
CA PRO A 17 -4.59 -20.04 -3.34
C PRO A 17 -4.49 -19.66 -1.86
N LEU A 18 -3.31 -19.19 -1.43
CA LEU A 18 -3.06 -18.78 -0.05
C LEU A 18 -3.83 -17.52 0.30
N LEU A 19 -3.88 -16.55 -0.61
CA LEU A 19 -4.59 -15.29 -0.39
C LEU A 19 -6.11 -15.49 -0.43
N LYS A 20 -6.59 -16.36 -1.33
CA LYS A 20 -7.99 -16.77 -1.37
C LYS A 20 -8.41 -17.44 -0.05
N ALA A 21 -7.55 -18.28 0.53
CA ALA A 21 -7.80 -18.90 1.83
C ALA A 21 -7.78 -17.89 2.99
N SER A 22 -6.90 -16.88 2.92
CA SER A 22 -6.79 -15.83 3.94
C SER A 22 -8.01 -14.90 4.01
N GLY A 23 -8.73 -14.69 2.91
CA GLY A 23 -9.93 -13.84 2.85
C GLY A 23 -9.66 -12.33 3.01
N ALA A 24 -8.46 -11.93 3.42
CA ALA A 24 -8.04 -10.54 3.63
C ALA A 24 -6.81 -10.13 2.79
N GLY A 25 -6.30 -11.03 1.94
CA GLY A 25 -5.08 -10.82 1.16
C GLY A 25 -5.33 -10.23 -0.23
N SER A 26 -4.52 -9.26 -0.63
CA SER A 26 -4.45 -8.75 -2.01
C SER A 26 -3.04 -8.92 -2.55
N ILE A 27 -2.89 -9.29 -3.82
CA ILE A 27 -1.58 -9.31 -4.46
C ILE A 27 -1.31 -7.95 -5.10
N VAL A 28 -0.31 -7.25 -4.57
CA VAL A 28 0.24 -6.06 -5.21
C VAL A 28 1.62 -6.40 -5.77
N PHE A 29 1.67 -6.75 -7.05
CA PHE A 29 2.94 -6.98 -7.73
C PHE A 29 3.55 -5.68 -8.22
N VAL A 30 4.72 -5.35 -7.69
CA VAL A 30 5.56 -4.26 -8.20
C VAL A 30 6.71 -4.87 -8.99
N SER A 31 6.39 -5.50 -10.12
CA SER A 31 7.39 -6.00 -11.06
C SER A 31 7.89 -4.82 -11.88
N SER A 32 9.12 -4.33 -11.63
CA SER A 32 9.72 -3.30 -12.46
C SER A 32 9.93 -3.83 -13.88
N VAL A 33 9.23 -3.26 -14.86
CA VAL A 33 9.47 -3.46 -16.28
C VAL A 33 10.70 -2.63 -16.68
N ALA A 34 11.87 -2.99 -16.13
CA ALA A 34 13.11 -2.23 -16.32
C ALA A 34 13.59 -2.23 -17.78
N GLY A 35 13.08 -3.13 -18.63
CA GLY A 35 13.42 -3.22 -20.05
C GLY A 35 12.90 -2.05 -20.90
N ASP A 36 11.81 -1.39 -20.49
CA ASP A 36 11.11 -0.40 -21.32
C ASP A 36 11.20 1.04 -20.77
N ASN A 37 12.17 1.33 -19.89
CA ASN A 37 12.33 2.65 -19.25
C ASN A 37 11.08 3.14 -18.48
N ILE A 38 10.22 2.20 -18.05
CA ILE A 38 9.03 2.46 -17.24
C ILE A 38 9.34 2.14 -15.78
N ARG A 39 8.96 3.06 -14.88
CA ARG A 39 9.09 2.89 -13.42
C ARG A 39 7.76 2.48 -12.84
N ILE A 40 7.78 1.52 -11.92
CA ILE A 40 6.57 0.99 -11.27
C ILE A 40 6.84 1.00 -9.77
N ASN A 41 5.93 1.61 -9.00
CA ASN A 41 5.96 1.62 -7.54
C ASN A 41 4.52 1.47 -7.04
N SER A 42 4.37 0.92 -5.84
CA SER A 42 3.10 0.84 -5.12
C SER A 42 3.12 1.74 -3.89
N VAL A 43 1.98 2.36 -3.62
CA VAL A 43 1.74 3.12 -2.38
C VAL A 43 0.63 2.39 -1.61
N ALA A 44 0.93 1.98 -0.38
CA ALA A 44 0.03 1.25 0.49
C ALA A 44 -0.44 2.17 1.63
N PRO A 45 -1.59 2.85 1.49
CA PRO A 45 -2.12 3.71 2.55
C PRO A 45 -2.88 2.91 3.61
N TRP A 46 -2.93 3.46 4.83
CA TRP A 46 -3.87 3.04 5.87
C TRP A 46 -5.17 3.84 5.80
N TYR A 47 -5.97 3.93 6.87
CA TYR A 47 -7.20 4.72 6.85
C TYR A 47 -6.93 6.18 6.53
N ILE A 48 -7.36 6.59 5.33
CA ILE A 48 -7.32 7.96 4.84
C ILE A 48 -8.72 8.56 4.84
N LYS A 49 -8.84 9.82 5.25
CA LYS A 49 -10.09 10.58 5.20
C LYS A 49 -10.51 10.88 3.76
N THR A 50 -11.16 9.91 3.13
CA THR A 50 -11.79 10.02 1.80
C THR A 50 -13.31 9.94 1.95
N PRO A 51 -14.10 10.43 0.99
CA PRO A 51 -15.57 10.37 1.07
C PRO A 51 -16.11 8.94 1.31
N LEU A 52 -15.45 7.92 0.76
CA LEU A 52 -15.82 6.51 0.97
C LEU A 52 -15.63 6.06 2.42
N VAL A 53 -14.53 6.46 3.04
CA VAL A 53 -14.18 6.11 4.42
C VAL A 53 -15.05 6.92 5.40
N ASP A 54 -15.32 8.18 5.08
CA ASP A 54 -16.14 9.10 5.89
C ASP A 54 -17.58 8.60 6.06
N THR A 55 -18.19 8.08 4.99
CA THR A 55 -19.59 7.61 5.01
C THR A 55 -19.77 6.21 5.59
N THR A 56 -18.73 5.37 5.58
CA THR A 56 -18.86 3.94 5.87
C THR A 56 -18.26 3.54 7.20
N TYR A 57 -17.09 4.09 7.54
CA TYR A 57 -16.30 3.62 8.68
C TYR A 57 -16.13 4.69 9.77
N LEU A 58 -16.10 5.98 9.41
CA LEU A 58 -15.96 7.07 10.38
C LEU A 58 -17.25 7.38 11.15
N CYS A 59 -18.41 6.86 10.73
CA CYS A 59 -19.65 6.96 11.51
C CYS A 59 -19.66 6.04 12.75
N ASN A 60 -18.74 5.08 12.85
CA ASN A 60 -18.61 4.18 14.00
C ASN A 60 -17.43 4.62 14.88
N GLU A 61 -17.73 5.33 15.96
CA GLU A 61 -16.72 5.87 16.88
C GLU A 61 -15.80 4.79 17.45
N LYS A 62 -16.33 3.61 17.81
CA LYS A 62 -15.52 2.50 18.33
C LYS A 62 -14.50 1.99 17.31
N PHE A 63 -14.89 1.97 16.04
CA PHE A 63 -14.00 1.56 14.97
C PHE A 63 -12.91 2.59 14.73
N LEU A 64 -13.25 3.87 14.74
CA LEU A 64 -12.29 4.96 14.62
C LEU A 64 -11.27 4.94 15.77
N GLU A 65 -11.71 4.72 17.00
CA GLU A 65 -10.82 4.58 18.16
C GLU A 65 -9.88 3.38 18.00
N ALA A 66 -10.38 2.24 17.52
CA ALA A 66 -9.55 1.07 17.25
C ALA A 66 -8.47 1.36 16.19
N VAL A 67 -8.84 2.04 15.10
CA VAL A 67 -7.89 2.47 14.06
C VAL A 67 -6.84 3.44 14.61
N ILE A 68 -7.27 4.44 15.38
CA ILE A 68 -6.38 5.45 15.97
C ILE A 68 -5.40 4.81 16.96
N SER A 69 -5.88 3.91 17.83
CA SER A 69 -5.03 3.22 18.81
C SER A 69 -3.95 2.35 18.18
N GLN A 70 -4.20 1.81 16.98
CA GLN A 70 -3.22 1.03 16.22
C GLN A 70 -2.28 1.90 15.38
N THR A 71 -2.57 3.18 15.21
CA THR A 71 -1.79 4.10 14.40
C THR A 71 -0.83 4.89 15.30
N PRO A 72 0.50 4.70 15.22
CA PRO A 72 1.46 5.42 16.07
C PRO A 72 1.36 6.95 16.01
N LEU A 73 1.00 7.52 14.87
CA LEU A 73 0.74 8.97 14.75
C LEU A 73 -0.55 9.45 15.43
N GLY A 74 -1.36 8.55 15.99
CA GLY A 74 -2.56 8.86 16.77
C GLY A 74 -3.69 9.53 15.98
N ARG A 75 -3.67 9.42 14.66
CA ARG A 75 -4.69 10.02 13.77
C ARG A 75 -4.78 9.29 12.44
N ILE A 76 -5.92 9.46 11.76
CA ILE A 76 -6.08 9.05 10.36
C ILE A 76 -5.29 9.97 9.41
N GLY A 77 -4.89 9.41 8.28
CA GLY A 77 -4.16 10.14 7.24
C GLY A 77 -5.09 11.03 6.40
N GLN A 78 -4.50 12.03 5.76
CA GLN A 78 -5.16 12.90 4.80
C GLN A 78 -4.81 12.51 3.35
N PRO A 79 -5.72 12.68 2.37
CA PRO A 79 -5.44 12.37 0.97
C PRO A 79 -4.17 13.06 0.43
N LYS A 80 -3.89 14.27 0.93
CA LYS A 80 -2.70 15.05 0.57
C LYS A 80 -1.39 14.36 0.95
N GLU A 81 -1.37 13.58 2.04
CA GLU A 81 -0.16 12.87 2.50
C GLU A 81 0.19 11.74 1.52
N VAL A 82 -0.82 11.02 1.04
CA VAL A 82 -0.64 9.98 0.00
C VAL A 82 -0.28 10.60 -1.35
N SER A 83 -0.99 11.64 -1.78
CA SER A 83 -0.75 12.26 -3.09
C SER A 83 0.62 12.91 -3.18
N SER A 84 1.16 13.43 -2.06
CA SER A 84 2.49 14.03 -2.01
C SER A 84 3.58 13.00 -2.31
N LEU A 85 3.45 11.78 -1.78
CA LEU A 85 4.38 10.69 -2.10
C LEU A 85 4.26 10.27 -3.57
N VAL A 86 3.03 10.16 -4.09
CA VAL A 86 2.81 9.83 -5.50
C VAL A 86 3.48 10.87 -6.42
N ALA A 87 3.29 12.16 -6.12
CA ALA A 87 3.94 13.25 -6.86
C ALA A 87 5.47 13.15 -6.79
N PHE A 88 6.02 12.88 -5.60
CA PHE A 88 7.45 12.66 -5.38
C PHE A 88 7.98 11.52 -6.26
N LEU A 89 7.32 10.36 -6.28
CA LEU A 89 7.71 9.21 -7.10
C LEU A 89 7.65 9.51 -8.60
N CYS A 90 6.85 10.48 -9.04
CA CYS A 90 6.77 10.89 -10.44
C CYS A 90 7.90 11.83 -10.89
N LEU A 91 8.67 12.44 -9.97
CA LEU A 91 9.70 13.41 -10.33
C LEU A 91 10.92 12.74 -11.02
N PRO A 92 11.55 13.39 -12.02
CA PRO A 92 12.69 12.82 -12.76
C PRO A 92 13.92 12.49 -11.91
N VAL A 93 14.14 13.24 -10.82
CA VAL A 93 15.28 13.04 -9.92
C VAL A 93 15.22 11.69 -9.17
N PHE A 94 14.04 11.06 -9.10
CA PHE A 94 13.84 9.73 -8.52
C PHE A 94 13.74 8.63 -9.58
N SER A 95 14.45 8.80 -10.70
CA SER A 95 14.47 7.86 -11.82
C SER A 95 14.97 6.46 -11.45
N TYR A 96 15.74 6.33 -10.36
CA TYR A 96 16.26 5.04 -9.89
C TYR A 96 15.33 4.32 -8.90
N ILE A 97 14.21 4.93 -8.49
CA ILE A 97 13.24 4.31 -7.59
C ILE A 97 12.16 3.59 -8.41
N THR A 98 12.21 2.27 -8.39
CA THR A 98 11.24 1.35 -9.02
C THR A 98 11.20 0.03 -8.24
N GLY A 99 10.11 -0.72 -8.36
CA GLY A 99 9.92 -1.99 -7.66
C GLY A 99 9.56 -1.86 -6.18
N GLN A 100 9.26 -0.66 -5.67
CA GLN A 100 9.01 -0.44 -4.24
C GLN A 100 7.53 -0.51 -3.91
N THR A 101 7.20 -1.06 -2.74
CA THR A 101 5.91 -0.87 -2.06
C THR A 101 6.17 0.00 -0.83
N ILE A 102 5.62 1.21 -0.84
CA ILE A 102 5.85 2.19 0.22
C ILE A 102 4.58 2.36 1.04
N CYS A 103 4.65 2.03 2.33
CA CYS A 103 3.54 2.23 3.26
C CYS A 103 3.41 3.72 3.65
N VAL A 104 2.20 4.27 3.55
CA VAL A 104 1.85 5.63 3.98
C VAL A 104 0.72 5.52 4.99
N ASP A 105 1.07 5.12 6.20
CA ASP A 105 0.13 4.56 7.17
C ASP A 105 0.30 5.09 8.60
N GLY A 106 1.16 6.10 8.79
CA GLY A 106 1.43 6.65 10.11
C GLY A 106 2.13 5.67 11.06
N GLY A 107 2.80 4.64 10.54
CA GLY A 107 3.55 3.65 11.31
C GLY A 107 2.78 2.38 11.63
N PHE A 108 1.54 2.24 11.14
CA PHE A 108 0.70 1.07 11.39
C PHE A 108 1.39 -0.24 11.00
N ALA A 109 1.97 -0.36 9.80
CA ALA A 109 2.58 -1.61 9.32
C ALA A 109 3.73 -2.13 10.20
N VAL A 110 4.36 -1.28 11.01
CA VAL A 110 5.40 -1.68 11.97
C VAL A 110 4.82 -1.95 13.35
N ASN A 111 3.73 -1.26 13.71
CA ASN A 111 3.08 -1.36 15.01
C ASN A 111 2.18 -2.59 15.16
N ASP A 112 1.69 -3.15 14.04
CA ASP A 112 0.74 -4.28 14.01
C ASP A 112 1.28 -5.57 14.67
N PHE A 113 2.60 -5.66 14.90
CA PHE A 113 3.23 -6.75 15.65
C PHE A 113 3.05 -6.65 17.18
N SER A 114 2.42 -5.58 17.68
CA SER A 114 2.27 -5.31 19.12
C SER A 114 0.99 -5.87 19.75
N PHE A 115 0.27 -6.75 19.06
CA PHE A 115 -0.84 -7.49 19.66
C PHE A 115 -0.33 -8.56 20.65
N PRO A 116 -0.82 -8.59 21.90
CA PRO A 116 -0.65 -9.75 22.78
C PRO A 116 -1.44 -10.98 22.30
#